data_AF-A0AAD0ANI6-F1
#
_entry.id   AF-A0AAD0ANI6-F1
#
_cell.length_a   1.000
_cell.length_b   1.000
_cell.length_c   1.000
_cell.angle_alpha   90.00
_cell.angle_beta   90.00
_cell.angle_gamma   90.00
#
_symmetry.space_group_name_H-M   'P 1'
#
loop_
_entity.id
_entity.type
_entity.pdbx_description
1 polymer ?
#
loop_
_entity_poly.entity_id
_entity_poly.type
_entity_poly.pdbx_seq_one_letter_code
_entity_poly.pdbx_strand_id
1 'polypeptide(L)'
;MEITKLITHPLSDGKRQELFQDYSYDINGYIITVPKGFITDLASVPRSFWTIFPPFGIYTPAAVIHDFLYSEYNATGINRTLSDKIFLFIMRELGVGFFKSKTMYRGVRLFGETSWKNKKCNEGYKDKAIIDMTDEAVAYYNYWHKILKIS
;
A
#
# COMPACT_ATOMS: atom_id res chain seq x y z
N MET A 1 -8.07 -8.47 6.54
CA MET A 1 -8.84 -9.52 5.84
C MET A 1 -9.47 -8.98 4.57
N GLU A 2 -9.39 -9.73 3.48
CA GLU A 2 -10.07 -9.39 2.22
C GLU A 2 -11.59 -9.39 2.43
N ILE A 3 -12.27 -8.29 2.09
CA ILE A 3 -13.74 -8.16 2.20
C ILE A 3 -14.39 -8.45 0.86
N THR A 4 -13.89 -7.82 -0.21
CA THR A 4 -14.35 -8.07 -1.58
C THR A 4 -13.26 -8.74 -2.37
N LYS A 5 -13.64 -9.72 -3.20
CA LYS A 5 -12.69 -10.43 -4.04
C LYS A 5 -12.03 -9.47 -5.01
N LEU A 6 -10.70 -9.50 -5.10
CA LEU A 6 -9.97 -8.73 -6.10
C LEU A 6 -10.28 -9.27 -7.52
N ILE A 7 -10.84 -8.39 -8.37
CA ILE A 7 -11.10 -8.68 -9.78
C ILE A 7 -10.48 -7.57 -10.63
N THR A 8 -9.52 -7.94 -11.47
CA THR A 8 -8.80 -7.01 -12.34
C THR A 8 -8.84 -7.48 -13.79
N HIS A 9 -8.89 -6.53 -14.73
CA HIS A 9 -8.77 -6.81 -16.16
C HIS A 9 -7.52 -6.15 -16.74
N PRO A 10 -6.77 -6.84 -17.62
CA PRO A 10 -5.64 -6.24 -18.31
C PRO A 10 -6.14 -5.16 -19.28
N LEU A 11 -5.48 -4.01 -19.25
CA LEU A 11 -5.64 -2.98 -20.28
C LEU A 11 -4.96 -3.43 -21.58
N SER A 12 -5.25 -2.73 -22.69
CA SER A 12 -4.75 -3.06 -24.04
C SER A 12 -3.22 -3.09 -24.15
N ASP A 13 -2.49 -2.51 -23.19
CA ASP A 13 -1.03 -2.55 -23.11
C ASP A 13 -0.45 -3.82 -22.44
N GLY A 14 -1.30 -4.67 -21.86
CA GLY A 14 -0.92 -5.91 -21.18
C GLY A 14 -0.10 -5.72 -19.90
N LYS A 15 0.15 -4.47 -19.47
CA LYS A 15 1.01 -4.14 -18.32
C LYS A 15 0.22 -3.55 -17.17
N ARG A 16 -0.80 -2.74 -17.48
CA ARG A 16 -1.66 -2.14 -16.47
C ARG A 16 -2.93 -2.96 -16.30
N GLN A 17 -3.43 -2.96 -15.09
CA GLN A 17 -4.63 -3.66 -14.68
C GLN A 17 -5.64 -2.64 -14.18
N GLU A 18 -6.89 -2.76 -14.61
CA GLU A 18 -7.99 -1.95 -14.11
C GLU A 18 -8.84 -2.79 -13.15
N LEU A 19 -9.19 -2.22 -11.99
CA LEU A 19 -10.14 -2.83 -11.06
C LEU A 19 -11.54 -2.84 -11.67
N PHE A 20 -12.13 -4.03 -11.81
CA PHE A 20 -13.47 -4.18 -12.37
C PHE A 20 -14.59 -3.82 -11.38
N GLN A 21 -14.28 -3.89 -10.09
CA GLN A 21 -15.18 -3.58 -8.98
C GLN A 21 -14.41 -2.92 -7.84
N ASP A 22 -15.15 -2.36 -6.87
CA ASP A 22 -14.56 -1.84 -5.64
C ASP A 22 -13.86 -2.97 -4.88
N TYR A 23 -12.63 -2.69 -4.47
CA TYR A 23 -11.80 -3.63 -3.73
C TYR A 23 -11.59 -3.12 -2.30
N SER A 24 -12.12 -3.85 -1.32
CA SER A 24 -12.07 -3.47 0.09
C SER A 24 -11.25 -4.48 0.90
N TYR A 25 -10.35 -3.95 1.73
CA TYR A 25 -9.53 -4.73 2.64
C TYR A 25 -9.66 -4.19 4.07
N ASP A 26 -9.95 -5.10 5.01
CA ASP A 26 -9.99 -4.82 6.44
C ASP A 26 -8.57 -4.86 7.02
N ILE A 27 -8.17 -3.81 7.75
CA ILE A 27 -6.95 -3.76 8.53
C ILE A 27 -7.35 -3.56 9.99
N ASN A 28 -7.56 -4.67 10.70
CA ASN A 28 -7.94 -4.72 12.12
C ASN A 28 -9.17 -3.85 12.47
N GLY A 29 -10.18 -3.83 11.59
CA GLY A 29 -11.42 -3.06 11.71
C GLY A 29 -11.41 -1.71 10.99
N TYR A 30 -10.31 -1.34 10.32
CA TYR A 30 -10.27 -0.19 9.42
C TYR A 30 -10.32 -0.64 7.97
N ILE A 31 -11.35 -0.22 7.23
CA ILE A 31 -11.56 -0.64 5.85
C ILE A 31 -10.91 0.35 4.89
N ILE A 32 -9.99 -0.13 4.06
CA ILE A 32 -9.49 0.60 2.90
C ILE A 32 -10.22 0.11 1.66
N THR A 33 -10.89 1.03 0.96
CA THR A 33 -11.58 0.75 -0.29
C THR A 33 -10.87 1.42 -1.45
N VAL A 34 -10.47 0.62 -2.43
CA VAL A 34 -9.96 1.06 -3.72
C VAL A 34 -11.13 1.07 -4.71
N PRO A 35 -11.43 2.21 -5.34
CA PRO A 35 -12.60 2.33 -6.20
C PRO A 35 -12.43 1.54 -7.50
N LYS A 36 -13.54 1.07 -8.05
CA LYS A 36 -13.65 0.56 -9.41
C LYS A 36 -13.04 1.55 -10.41
N GLY A 37 -12.35 1.02 -11.42
CA GLY A 37 -11.66 1.82 -12.43
C GLY A 37 -10.30 2.33 -11.98
N PHE A 38 -9.85 2.02 -10.76
CA PHE A 38 -8.48 2.29 -10.35
C PHE A 38 -7.52 1.47 -11.24
N ILE A 39 -6.57 2.18 -11.84
CA ILE A 39 -5.53 1.58 -12.67
C ILE A 39 -4.30 1.34 -11.79
N THR A 40 -3.99 0.08 -11.58
CA THR A 40 -2.81 -0.41 -10.88
C THR A 40 -1.85 -1.01 -11.91
N ASP A 41 -0.57 -0.65 -11.83
CA ASP A 41 0.46 -1.30 -12.63
C ASP A 41 1.06 -2.51 -11.91
N LEU A 42 0.66 -2.76 -10.65
CA LEU A 42 1.28 -3.72 -9.73
C LEU A 42 2.80 -3.54 -9.64
N ALA A 43 3.30 -2.38 -10.08
CA ALA A 43 4.70 -2.09 -10.40
C ALA A 43 5.28 -1.02 -9.47
N SER A 44 4.54 -0.55 -8.47
CA SER A 44 5.09 0.23 -7.35
C SER A 44 6.17 -0.54 -6.58
N VAL A 45 6.22 -1.85 -6.75
CA VAL A 45 7.40 -2.66 -6.42
C VAL A 45 8.45 -2.47 -7.53
N PRO A 46 9.65 -1.93 -7.24
CA PRO A 46 10.62 -1.53 -8.27
C PRO A 46 10.87 -2.65 -9.27
N ARG A 47 11.01 -2.33 -10.57
CA ARG A 47 11.23 -3.35 -11.63
C ARG A 47 12.37 -4.33 -11.34
N SER A 48 13.38 -3.92 -10.55
CA SER A 48 14.45 -4.80 -10.07
C SER A 48 13.98 -5.99 -9.22
N PHE A 49 12.81 -5.88 -8.60
CA PHE A 49 12.17 -6.95 -7.83
C PHE A 49 11.35 -7.90 -8.71
N TRP A 50 10.96 -7.52 -9.93
CA TRP A 50 10.22 -8.40 -10.85
C TRP A 50 11.05 -9.59 -11.33
N THR A 51 12.38 -9.45 -11.31
CA THR A 51 13.30 -10.57 -11.60
C THR A 51 13.28 -11.63 -10.48
N ILE A 52 12.87 -11.25 -9.26
CA ILE A 52 12.90 -12.11 -8.06
C ILE A 52 11.48 -12.56 -7.67
N PHE A 53 10.47 -11.77 -8.01
CA PHE A 53 9.07 -11.99 -7.64
C PHE A 53 8.15 -11.84 -8.86
N PRO A 54 7.31 -12.83 -9.17
CA PRO A 54 6.39 -12.75 -10.31
C PRO A 54 5.44 -11.54 -10.18
N PRO A 55 4.92 -10.98 -11.28
CA PRO A 55 4.02 -9.82 -11.21
C PRO A 55 2.70 -10.13 -10.46
N PHE A 56 2.29 -11.40 -10.42
CA PHE A 56 1.10 -11.86 -9.72
C PHE A 56 1.45 -12.92 -8.70
N GLY A 57 0.77 -12.89 -7.55
CA GLY A 57 0.94 -13.87 -6.50
C GLY A 57 0.08 -13.59 -5.28
N ILE A 58 0.38 -14.30 -4.20
CA ILE A 58 -0.36 -14.19 -2.93
C ILE A 58 -0.36 -12.75 -2.36
N TYR A 59 0.62 -11.91 -2.72
CA TYR A 59 0.70 -10.50 -2.30
C TYR A 59 -0.03 -9.50 -3.20
N THR A 60 -0.67 -9.93 -4.29
CA THR A 60 -1.37 -9.01 -5.21
C THR A 60 -2.41 -8.13 -4.49
N PRO A 61 -3.27 -8.66 -3.59
CA PRO A 61 -4.08 -7.85 -2.67
C PRO A 61 -3.33 -6.71 -1.97
N ALA A 62 -2.14 -6.98 -1.44
CA ALA A 62 -1.31 -6.00 -0.75
C ALA A 62 -0.80 -4.92 -1.71
N ALA A 63 -0.38 -5.32 -2.91
CA ALA A 63 0.12 -4.42 -3.94
C ALA A 63 -0.96 -3.43 -4.40
N VAL A 64 -2.20 -3.89 -4.59
CA VAL A 64 -3.32 -3.01 -5.00
C VAL A 64 -3.63 -1.96 -3.93
N ILE A 65 -3.68 -2.34 -2.65
CA ILE A 65 -3.86 -1.37 -1.55
C ILE A 65 -2.69 -0.38 -1.51
N HIS A 66 -1.46 -0.86 -1.66
CA HIS A 66 -0.26 -0.02 -1.63
C HIS A 66 -0.25 1.00 -2.78
N ASP A 67 -0.53 0.57 -4.01
CA ASP A 67 -0.64 1.42 -5.20
C ASP A 67 -1.68 2.52 -5.00
N PHE A 68 -2.84 2.18 -4.44
CA PHE A 68 -3.90 3.15 -4.16
C PHE A 68 -3.43 4.19 -3.13
N LEU A 69 -2.82 3.76 -2.03
CA LEU A 69 -2.28 4.65 -1.00
C LEU A 69 -1.17 5.56 -1.53
N TYR A 70 -0.39 5.07 -2.50
CA TYR A 70 0.66 5.81 -3.20
C TYR A 70 0.13 6.78 -4.26
N SER A 71 -1.06 6.52 -4.80
CA SER A 71 -1.72 7.38 -5.79
C SER A 71 -2.15 8.73 -5.22
N GLU A 72 -2.51 9.65 -6.11
CA GLU A 72 -3.07 10.97 -5.76
C GLU A 72 -4.49 10.90 -5.15
N TYR A 73 -5.16 9.75 -5.29
CA TYR A 73 -6.54 9.51 -4.86
C TYR A 73 -6.67 9.05 -3.41
N ASN A 74 -5.55 8.79 -2.75
CA ASN A 74 -5.55 8.49 -1.33
C ASN A 74 -6.08 9.71 -0.53
N ALA A 75 -7.28 9.55 0.02
CA ALA A 75 -7.93 10.53 0.90
C ALA A 75 -7.95 10.10 2.37
N THR A 76 -7.30 8.97 2.71
CA THR A 76 -7.32 8.42 4.07
C THR A 76 -6.50 9.24 5.06
N GLY A 77 -5.54 10.02 4.58
CA GLY A 77 -4.52 10.66 5.41
C GLY A 77 -3.42 9.70 5.87
N ILE A 78 -3.34 8.49 5.30
CA ILE A 78 -2.24 7.55 5.52
C ILE A 78 -1.04 8.01 4.69
N ASN A 79 0.06 8.29 5.39
CA ASN A 79 1.34 8.67 4.81
C ASN A 79 2.10 7.47 4.24
N ARG A 80 3.21 7.77 3.55
CA ARG A 80 4.06 6.78 2.89
C ARG A 80 4.55 5.69 3.84
N THR A 81 5.11 6.07 4.99
CA THR A 81 5.67 5.11 5.95
C THR A 81 4.61 4.16 6.50
N LEU A 82 3.42 4.66 6.78
CA LEU A 82 2.31 3.83 7.21
C LEU A 82 1.77 2.94 6.09
N SER A 83 1.70 3.45 4.85
CA SER A 83 1.37 2.66 3.65
C SER A 83 2.32 1.47 3.48
N ASP A 84 3.62 1.68 3.63
CA ASP A 84 4.62 0.59 3.54
C ASP A 84 4.44 -0.45 4.66
N LYS A 85 4.08 -0.01 5.88
CA LYS A 85 3.75 -0.92 7.00
C LYS A 85 2.48 -1.72 6.74
N ILE A 86 1.44 -1.09 6.19
CA ILE A 86 0.20 -1.76 5.79
C ILE A 86 0.49 -2.83 4.73
N PHE A 87 1.32 -2.51 3.75
CA PHE A 87 1.76 -3.48 2.74
C PHE A 87 2.42 -4.71 3.37
N LEU A 88 3.35 -4.50 4.31
CA LEU A 88 3.99 -5.60 5.06
C LEU A 88 2.97 -6.41 5.89
N PHE A 89 2.03 -5.73 6.54
CA PHE A 89 0.98 -6.36 7.35
C PHE A 89 0.10 -7.28 6.50
N ILE A 90 -0.45 -6.76 5.39
CA ILE A 90 -1.32 -7.52 4.49
C ILE A 90 -0.56 -8.72 3.92
N MET A 91 0.69 -8.57 3.49
CA MET A 91 1.49 -9.70 3.02
C MET A 91 1.64 -10.80 4.07
N ARG A 92 1.84 -10.45 5.34
CA ARG A 92 1.94 -11.41 6.44
C ARG A 92 0.61 -12.12 6.69
N GLU A 93 -0.49 -11.38 6.65
CA GLU A 93 -1.85 -11.91 6.78
C GLU A 93 -2.16 -12.94 5.68
N LEU A 94 -1.71 -12.67 4.45
CA LEU A 94 -1.87 -13.56 3.30
C LEU A 94 -0.91 -14.75 3.31
N GLY A 95 -0.06 -14.90 4.34
CA GLY A 95 0.87 -16.03 4.46
C GLY A 95 2.12 -15.92 3.59
N VAL A 96 2.47 -14.72 3.12
CA VAL A 96 3.72 -14.49 2.39
C VAL A 96 4.90 -14.70 3.35
N GLY A 97 5.79 -15.64 3.01
CA GLY A 97 6.93 -16.01 3.84
C GLY A 97 7.73 -14.80 4.35
N PHE A 98 8.18 -14.88 5.61
CA PHE A 98 8.79 -13.76 6.35
C PHE A 98 9.92 -13.05 5.60
N PHE A 99 10.85 -13.80 4.99
CA PHE A 99 11.96 -13.22 4.25
C PHE A 99 11.51 -12.51 2.98
N LYS A 100 10.51 -13.04 2.29
CA LYS A 100 9.92 -12.46 1.08
C LYS A 100 9.24 -11.13 1.40
N SER A 101 8.33 -11.12 2.39
CA SER A 101 7.61 -9.91 2.79
C SER A 101 8.54 -8.82 3.35
N LYS A 102 9.55 -9.18 4.16
CA LYS A 102 10.59 -8.24 4.63
C LYS A 102 11.42 -7.65 3.49
N THR A 103 11.79 -8.45 2.50
CA THR A 103 12.57 -8.01 1.33
C THR A 103 11.76 -7.02 0.50
N MET A 104 10.49 -7.33 0.21
CA MET A 104 9.60 -6.43 -0.51
C MET A 104 9.35 -5.12 0.26
N TYR A 105 9.13 -5.20 1.58
CA TYR A 105 9.01 -4.02 2.45
C TYR A 105 10.27 -3.13 2.39
N ARG A 106 11.46 -3.72 2.50
CA ARG A 106 12.72 -2.96 2.38
C ARG A 106 12.85 -2.30 1.00
N GLY A 107 12.40 -2.97 -0.06
CA GLY A 107 12.35 -2.43 -1.41
C GLY A 107 11.54 -1.14 -1.51
N VAL A 108 10.30 -1.14 -1.02
CA VAL A 108 9.43 0.05 -1.07
C VAL A 108 9.91 1.17 -0.14
N ARG A 109 10.55 0.84 1.00
CA ARG A 109 11.19 1.82 1.89
C ARG A 109 12.37 2.54 1.23
N LEU A 110 13.18 1.84 0.44
CA LEU A 110 14.37 2.41 -0.20
C LEU A 110 14.06 3.14 -1.51
N PHE A 111 13.15 2.60 -2.32
CA PHE A 111 12.96 3.07 -3.71
C PHE A 111 11.57 3.65 -4.00
N GLY A 112 10.58 3.41 -3.12
CA GLY A 112 9.19 3.79 -3.35
C GLY A 112 8.92 5.29 -3.35
N GLU A 113 9.83 6.11 -2.81
CA GLU A 113 9.64 7.58 -2.76
C GLU A 113 9.37 8.20 -4.13
N THR A 114 10.04 7.69 -5.16
CA THR A 114 9.87 8.15 -6.55
C THR A 114 8.47 7.89 -7.13
N SER A 115 7.75 6.92 -6.56
CA SER A 115 6.40 6.54 -6.99
C SER A 115 5.31 7.19 -6.14
N TRP A 116 5.67 7.84 -5.04
CA TRP A 116 4.73 8.52 -4.16
C TRP A 116 4.22 9.81 -4.82
N LYS A 117 2.91 9.89 -5.04
CA LYS A 117 2.26 11.06 -5.61
C LYS A 117 1.69 11.97 -4.53
N ASN A 118 1.73 13.28 -4.77
CA ASN A 118 1.04 14.27 -3.96
C ASN A 118 -0.47 14.00 -3.99
N LYS A 119 -1.14 14.12 -2.84
CA LYS A 119 -2.57 13.80 -2.73
C LYS A 119 -3.44 15.00 -3.10
N LYS A 120 -4.59 14.73 -3.73
CA LYS A 120 -5.56 15.78 -4.06
C LYS A 120 -6.28 16.33 -2.82
N CYS A 121 -6.50 15.50 -1.80
CA CYS A 121 -7.31 15.86 -0.63
C CYS A 121 -6.48 15.96 0.66
N ASN A 122 -5.83 14.87 1.07
CA ASN A 122 -5.10 14.81 2.34
C ASN A 122 -3.95 13.78 2.26
N GLU A 123 -2.71 14.27 2.34
CA GLU A 123 -1.50 13.42 2.38
C GLU A 123 -1.20 12.87 3.77
N GLY A 124 -1.86 13.39 4.80
CA GLY A 124 -1.51 13.13 6.19
C GLY A 124 -0.21 13.83 6.58
N TYR A 125 0.41 13.33 7.65
CA TYR A 125 1.68 13.86 8.13
C TYR A 125 2.84 13.38 7.24
N LYS A 126 3.65 14.33 6.77
CA LYS A 126 4.86 14.05 5.99
C LYS A 126 6.06 13.93 6.91
N ASP A 127 6.73 12.78 6.88
CA ASP A 127 7.92 12.52 7.69
C ASP A 127 9.02 13.55 7.37
N LYS A 128 9.39 14.36 8.37
CA LYS A 128 10.46 15.37 8.24
C LYS A 128 11.83 14.81 8.60
N ALA A 129 11.86 13.76 9.43
CA ALA A 129 13.07 13.10 9.90
C ALA A 129 12.83 11.60 10.11
N ILE A 130 13.91 10.82 10.17
CA ILE A 130 13.86 9.37 10.49
C ILE A 130 13.26 9.15 11.89
N ILE A 131 13.60 10.03 12.82
CA ILE A 131 13.01 10.10 14.16
C ILE A 131 12.48 11.52 14.30
N ASP A 132 11.17 11.68 14.12
CA ASP A 132 10.48 12.95 14.39
C ASP A 132 9.68 12.79 15.69
N MET A 133 10.04 13.59 16.70
CA MET A 133 9.39 13.63 18.01
C MET A 133 8.55 14.90 18.20
N THR A 134 8.22 15.61 17.13
CA THR A 134 7.27 16.73 17.18
C THR A 134 5.90 16.23 17.64
N ASP A 135 5.18 17.07 18.37
CA ASP A 135 3.84 16.74 18.87
C ASP A 135 2.88 16.33 17.74
N GLU A 136 3.04 16.94 16.55
CA GLU A 136 2.27 16.63 15.35
C GLU A 136 2.54 15.20 14.84
N ALA A 137 3.82 14.81 14.73
CA ALA A 137 4.20 13.46 14.33
C ALA A 137 3.72 12.42 15.35
N VAL A 138 3.94 12.70 16.64
CA VAL A 138 3.53 11.82 17.75
C VAL A 138 2.02 11.63 17.75
N ALA A 139 1.24 12.71 17.64
CA ALA A 139 -0.22 12.65 17.60
C ALA A 139 -0.72 11.85 16.38
N TYR A 140 -0.14 12.10 15.20
CA TYR A 140 -0.47 11.38 13.97
C TYR A 140 -0.22 9.87 14.10
N TYR A 141 0.98 9.47 14.54
CA TYR A 141 1.32 8.06 14.64
C TYR A 141 0.52 7.37 15.76
N ASN A 142 0.31 8.03 16.89
CA ASN A 142 -0.53 7.48 17.97
C ASN A 142 -1.98 7.24 17.51
N TYR A 143 -2.55 8.17 16.75
CA TYR A 143 -3.87 8.02 16.17
C TYR A 143 -3.96 6.79 15.26
N TRP A 144 -3.04 6.66 14.31
CA TRP A 144 -3.05 5.53 13.37
C TRP A 144 -2.69 4.20 14.02
N HIS A 145 -1.79 4.18 15.00
CA HIS A 145 -1.46 2.96 15.75
C HIS A 145 -2.66 2.46 16.56
N LYS A 146 -3.46 3.37 17.13
CA LYS A 146 -4.70 3.02 17.84
C LYS A 146 -5.75 2.40 16.92
N ILE A 147 -5.88 2.93 15.70
CA ILE A 147 -6.86 2.46 14.71
C ILE A 147 -6.43 1.16 14.05
N LEU A 148 -5.25 1.16 13.43
CA LEU A 148 -4.78 0.05 12.59
C LEU A 148 -4.20 -1.09 13.40
N LYS A 149 -3.71 -0.85 14.62
CA LYS A 149 -3.11 -1.86 15.51
C LYS A 149 -2.02 -2.70 14.82
N ILE A 150 -1.31 -2.10 13.87
CA ILE A 150 -0.20 -2.71 13.16
C ILE A 150 1.11 -2.33 13.88
N SER A 151 1.82 -3.35 14.38
CA SER A 151 3.09 -3.24 15.10
C SER A 151 4.30 -3.47 14.19
#